data_AF-A0A3R8X6M5-F1
#
_entry.id   AF-A0A3R8X6M5-F1
#
_cell.length_a   1.000
_cell.length_b   1.000
_cell.length_c   1.000
_cell.angle_alpha   90.00
_cell.angle_beta   90.00
_cell.angle_gamma   90.00
#
_symmetry.space_group_name_H-M   'P 1'
#
loop_
_entity.id
_entity.type
_entity.pdbx_description
1 polymer ?
#
loop_
_entity_poly.entity_id
_entity_poly.type
_entity_poly.pdbx_seq_one_letter_code
_entity_poly.pdbx_strand_id
1 'polypeptide(L)'
;MGHLDARTTTTRRLRRGMALVASTALLGLSACGAGDEAGTGDGGAQEPATATEEQSGEEQPSDDAGSGDDAETGDDQATDDQDEAGDDEGAGGQEEGDPGGADERTRILLVTDLGIDETSGDGAPTLAGDDLAALLAGPFGGTAECTDELLVERGQSAGCVGPTSPDDTAPKQEWVANTVAVPHADGLENGYRVAVLFSTGTELPEEVSELTEGNVMLTGLGQGSMFGAEPLDAEEAADATLQTLTSENAYVPVAGMADWSEVTCEDGLDFDEFGTTDCTATTAEGNSWQLHVAPGPFADGDQGLLVGIGSPTDV
;
A
#
# COMPACT_ATOMS: atom_id res chain seq x y z
N MET A 1 56.93 25.40 12.15
CA MET A 1 55.64 25.80 12.74
C MET A 1 55.44 27.29 12.42
N GLY A 2 54.93 27.71 11.26
CA GLY A 2 54.28 26.97 10.15
C GLY A 2 52.79 26.77 10.41
N HIS A 3 51.86 27.23 9.57
CA HIS A 3 52.00 28.04 8.33
C HIS A 3 50.79 28.97 8.13
N LEU A 4 50.90 29.94 7.21
CA LEU A 4 49.82 30.87 6.81
C LEU A 4 48.76 30.21 5.90
N ASP A 5 47.56 30.80 5.97
CA ASP A 5 46.48 30.94 4.97
C ASP A 5 46.05 29.76 4.08
N ALA A 6 44.73 29.48 4.12
CA ALA A 6 43.89 29.35 2.91
C ALA A 6 42.39 29.46 3.25
N ARG A 7 41.73 30.57 2.88
CA ARG A 7 40.27 30.60 2.64
C ARG A 7 40.01 30.16 1.20
N THR A 8 39.66 28.89 0.98
CA THR A 8 39.47 28.35 -0.36
C THR A 8 38.13 28.78 -0.95
N THR A 9 38.14 29.83 -1.78
CA THR A 9 36.95 30.29 -2.52
C THR A 9 36.89 29.65 -3.92
N THR A 10 36.01 28.68 -4.13
CA THR A 10 35.96 27.87 -5.36
C THR A 10 34.80 28.27 -6.28
N THR A 11 34.96 29.35 -7.05
CA THR A 11 33.96 29.79 -8.03
C THR A 11 33.86 28.84 -9.24
N ARG A 12 32.74 28.11 -9.38
CA ARG A 12 32.40 27.38 -10.62
C ARG A 12 31.41 28.16 -11.50
N ARG A 13 32.00 29.00 -12.36
CA ARG A 13 31.57 29.41 -13.72
C ARG A 13 30.06 29.36 -14.04
N LEU A 14 29.46 30.55 -14.18
CA LEU A 14 28.31 30.75 -15.06
C LEU A 14 28.61 30.21 -16.47
N ARG A 15 27.68 29.42 -17.02
CA ARG A 15 27.50 29.28 -18.48
C ARG A 15 26.14 29.84 -18.85
N ARG A 16 26.12 30.96 -19.57
CA ARG A 16 24.89 31.50 -20.18
C ARG A 16 24.51 30.64 -21.38
N GLY A 17 23.35 30.01 -21.33
CA GLY A 17 22.66 29.42 -22.49
C GLY A 17 21.34 30.14 -22.74
N MET A 18 21.38 31.29 -23.42
CA MET A 18 20.14 31.96 -23.86
C MET A 18 19.64 31.32 -25.15
N ALA A 19 18.46 30.69 -25.10
CA ALA A 19 17.74 30.16 -26.26
C ALA A 19 16.26 30.58 -26.22
N LEU A 20 16.02 31.89 -26.35
CA LEU A 20 14.67 32.43 -26.58
C LEU A 20 14.24 32.12 -28.01
N VAL A 21 13.23 31.27 -28.18
CA VAL A 21 12.43 31.14 -29.42
C VAL A 21 10.95 31.21 -29.03
N ALA A 22 10.17 31.94 -29.82
CA ALA A 22 8.83 32.39 -29.44
C ALA A 22 7.72 31.38 -29.77
N SER A 23 6.59 31.54 -29.08
CA SER A 23 5.38 30.74 -29.20
C SER A 23 4.71 30.84 -30.57
N THR A 24 4.10 29.74 -31.01
CA THR A 24 2.93 29.77 -31.91
C THR A 24 1.84 28.83 -31.40
N ALA A 25 0.93 29.35 -30.57
CA ALA A 25 -0.35 28.71 -30.35
C ALA A 25 -1.29 29.07 -31.51
N LEU A 26 -1.93 28.08 -32.13
CA LEU A 26 -3.06 28.29 -33.03
C LEU A 26 -4.17 27.28 -32.69
N LEU A 27 -5.30 27.81 -32.23
CA LEU A 27 -6.52 27.05 -31.96
C LEU A 27 -7.16 26.63 -33.29
N GLY A 28 -7.58 25.36 -33.38
CA GLY A 28 -8.17 24.74 -34.57
C GLY A 28 -9.60 24.22 -34.35
N LEU A 29 -10.41 24.88 -33.51
CA LEU A 29 -11.80 24.50 -33.29
C LEU A 29 -12.70 24.96 -34.44
N SER A 30 -13.05 24.04 -35.33
CA SER A 30 -14.15 24.18 -36.30
C SER A 30 -15.14 23.02 -36.13
N ALA A 31 -16.39 23.34 -35.78
CA ALA A 31 -17.46 22.38 -35.52
C ALA A 31 -18.28 22.03 -36.78
N CYS A 32 -19.30 21.17 -36.59
CA CYS A 32 -20.23 20.63 -37.59
C CYS A 32 -19.63 19.60 -38.59
N GLY A 33 -20.37 18.58 -39.02
CA GLY A 33 -21.76 18.25 -38.66
C GLY A 33 -22.20 16.88 -39.21
N ALA A 34 -23.46 16.50 -38.99
CA ALA A 34 -24.02 15.24 -39.48
C ALA A 34 -24.18 15.23 -41.02
N GLY A 35 -24.01 14.06 -41.65
CA GLY A 35 -24.12 13.90 -43.10
C GLY A 35 -23.98 12.44 -43.53
N ASP A 36 -25.13 11.82 -43.79
CA ASP A 36 -25.35 10.40 -44.14
C ASP A 36 -24.97 10.04 -45.61
N GLU A 37 -25.17 8.77 -45.96
CA GLU A 37 -25.30 8.16 -47.31
C GLU A 37 -24.07 7.84 -48.21
N ALA A 38 -23.94 6.52 -48.46
CA ALA A 38 -23.75 5.87 -49.77
C ALA A 38 -22.38 5.90 -50.52
N GLY A 39 -21.58 4.84 -50.31
CA GLY A 39 -21.71 3.62 -51.12
C GLY A 39 -20.74 3.33 -52.28
N THR A 40 -20.68 2.03 -52.65
CA THR A 40 -19.86 1.39 -53.71
C THR A 40 -18.35 1.29 -53.42
N GLY A 41 -17.69 0.13 -53.52
CA GLY A 41 -18.17 -1.24 -53.79
C GLY A 41 -17.00 -2.20 -54.11
N ASP A 42 -17.33 -3.49 -54.29
CA ASP A 42 -16.40 -4.62 -54.56
C ASP A 42 -15.49 -5.01 -53.37
N GLY A 43 -15.26 -6.29 -53.05
CA GLY A 43 -15.87 -7.53 -53.56
C GLY A 43 -15.26 -8.74 -52.85
N GLY A 44 -16.05 -9.53 -52.10
CA GLY A 44 -15.48 -10.56 -51.21
C GLY A 44 -16.48 -11.41 -50.41
N ALA A 45 -17.42 -12.06 -51.09
CA ALA A 45 -18.19 -13.17 -50.50
C ALA A 45 -17.30 -14.44 -50.38
N GLN A 46 -17.56 -15.45 -49.54
CA GLN A 46 -18.82 -15.76 -48.85
C GLN A 46 -18.63 -16.65 -47.59
N GLU A 47 -19.55 -16.48 -46.63
CA GLU A 47 -19.97 -17.34 -45.51
C GLU A 47 -20.37 -18.81 -45.88
N PRO A 48 -20.77 -19.70 -44.92
CA PRO A 48 -20.44 -19.80 -43.47
C PRO A 48 -20.27 -21.26 -42.94
N ALA A 49 -20.08 -21.35 -41.61
CA ALA A 49 -20.41 -22.40 -40.64
C ALA A 49 -21.08 -23.76 -41.02
N THR A 50 -20.69 -24.79 -40.25
CA THR A 50 -21.50 -25.98 -39.89
C THR A 50 -21.25 -26.37 -38.43
N ALA A 51 -22.20 -27.03 -37.77
CA ALA A 51 -22.07 -27.54 -36.40
C ALA A 51 -22.68 -28.95 -36.25
N THR A 52 -22.35 -29.61 -35.12
CA THR A 52 -23.14 -30.67 -34.45
C THR A 52 -23.11 -32.12 -35.00
N GLU A 53 -22.61 -33.04 -34.15
CA GLU A 53 -22.86 -34.52 -34.08
C GLU A 53 -22.45 -35.36 -35.32
N GLU A 54 -22.17 -36.67 -35.31
CA GLU A 54 -22.20 -37.82 -34.36
C GLU A 54 -21.10 -38.85 -34.85
N GLN A 55 -20.73 -40.03 -34.31
CA GLN A 55 -21.07 -40.89 -33.15
C GLN A 55 -19.92 -41.94 -32.93
N SER A 56 -19.85 -42.60 -31.76
CA SER A 56 -19.24 -43.95 -31.49
C SER A 56 -17.70 -44.15 -31.61
N GLY A 57 -17.05 -44.93 -30.73
CA GLY A 57 -17.53 -45.64 -29.53
C GLY A 57 -16.49 -46.63 -28.93
N GLU A 58 -16.83 -47.20 -27.76
CA GLU A 58 -16.33 -48.49 -27.19
C GLU A 58 -14.83 -48.53 -26.71
N GLU A 59 -14.43 -49.16 -25.59
CA GLU A 59 -15.11 -49.98 -24.57
C GLU A 59 -14.30 -50.06 -23.23
N GLN A 60 -14.94 -50.39 -22.10
CA GLN A 60 -14.31 -50.83 -20.83
C GLN A 60 -14.70 -52.28 -20.49
N PRO A 61 -13.76 -53.13 -20.05
CA PRO A 61 -13.97 -54.05 -18.90
C PRO A 61 -12.67 -54.38 -18.09
N SER A 62 -12.67 -54.94 -16.86
CA SER A 62 -13.69 -55.02 -15.79
C SER A 62 -13.08 -55.61 -14.48
N ASP A 63 -13.06 -54.82 -13.39
CA ASP A 63 -13.35 -55.20 -11.99
C ASP A 63 -12.59 -56.27 -11.15
N ASP A 64 -12.79 -56.13 -9.83
CA ASP A 64 -12.86 -57.13 -8.74
C ASP A 64 -11.59 -57.79 -8.12
N ALA A 65 -11.40 -57.58 -6.81
CA ALA A 65 -11.54 -58.62 -5.75
C ALA A 65 -10.70 -58.35 -4.47
N GLY A 66 -11.32 -58.32 -3.28
CA GLY A 66 -10.58 -58.23 -2.00
C GLY A 66 -11.44 -57.94 -0.75
N SER A 67 -12.11 -58.95 -0.19
CA SER A 67 -13.09 -58.81 0.92
C SER A 67 -12.56 -59.25 2.30
N GLY A 68 -13.25 -58.82 3.36
CA GLY A 68 -13.17 -59.37 4.74
C GLY A 68 -12.56 -58.41 5.77
N ASP A 69 -13.02 -58.36 7.03
CA ASP A 69 -14.07 -59.15 7.70
C ASP A 69 -14.68 -58.37 8.90
N ASP A 70 -15.71 -58.92 9.56
CA ASP A 70 -16.58 -58.22 10.54
C ASP A 70 -16.08 -58.22 12.00
N ALA A 71 -16.54 -57.24 12.80
CA ALA A 71 -16.63 -57.34 14.26
C ALA A 71 -17.65 -56.33 14.87
N GLU A 72 -18.81 -56.82 15.33
CA GLU A 72 -19.75 -56.07 16.19
C GLU A 72 -19.57 -56.41 17.69
N THR A 73 -20.46 -55.85 18.55
CA THR A 73 -20.59 -55.96 20.03
C THR A 73 -19.68 -55.04 20.86
N GLY A 74 -20.17 -54.42 21.94
CA GLY A 74 -21.55 -54.42 22.47
C GLY A 74 -21.70 -53.66 23.81
N ASP A 75 -22.93 -53.61 24.32
CA ASP A 75 -23.41 -53.13 25.64
C ASP A 75 -23.05 -51.69 26.08
N ASP A 76 -24.06 -50.81 25.94
CA ASP A 76 -24.79 -50.19 27.06
C ASP A 76 -24.12 -50.11 28.45
N GLN A 77 -24.19 -48.92 29.08
CA GLN A 77 -24.86 -48.74 30.38
C GLN A 77 -25.32 -47.28 30.52
N ALA A 78 -26.53 -47.08 31.03
CA ALA A 78 -27.09 -45.77 31.38
C ALA A 78 -27.20 -45.64 32.91
N THR A 79 -27.09 -44.40 33.41
CA THR A 79 -27.60 -43.99 34.72
C THR A 79 -28.03 -42.53 34.65
N ASP A 80 -29.32 -42.30 34.93
CA ASP A 80 -29.84 -40.99 35.34
C ASP A 80 -29.32 -40.61 36.74
N ASP A 81 -29.17 -39.31 36.98
CA ASP A 81 -29.68 -38.55 38.15
C ASP A 81 -29.17 -37.11 37.97
N GLN A 82 -30.03 -36.08 37.85
CA GLN A 82 -30.76 -35.40 38.94
C GLN A 82 -29.77 -34.71 39.94
N ASP A 83 -29.94 -33.44 40.35
CA ASP A 83 -31.16 -32.61 40.29
C ASP A 83 -30.91 -31.08 40.47
N GLU A 84 -32.01 -30.33 40.39
CA GLU A 84 -32.30 -28.99 40.96
C GLU A 84 -31.51 -27.72 40.58
N ALA A 85 -32.32 -26.70 40.27
CA ALA A 85 -31.99 -25.34 39.90
C ALA A 85 -31.43 -24.46 41.04
N GLY A 86 -30.71 -23.40 40.65
CA GLY A 86 -30.44 -22.22 41.49
C GLY A 86 -30.78 -20.94 40.73
N ASP A 87 -31.70 -20.15 41.27
CA ASP A 87 -32.15 -18.85 40.75
C ASP A 87 -31.60 -17.73 41.64
N ASP A 88 -30.89 -16.76 41.07
CA ASP A 88 -30.34 -15.59 41.79
C ASP A 88 -30.24 -14.37 40.86
N GLU A 89 -31.12 -13.37 41.06
CA GLU A 89 -31.11 -12.11 40.32
C GLU A 89 -29.99 -11.18 40.79
N GLY A 90 -28.74 -11.53 40.46
CA GLY A 90 -27.54 -10.74 40.73
C GLY A 90 -27.42 -9.51 39.81
N ALA A 91 -28.11 -8.42 40.15
CA ALA A 91 -28.06 -7.15 39.39
C ALA A 91 -26.70 -6.42 39.49
N GLY A 92 -25.69 -6.92 38.76
CA GLY A 92 -24.50 -6.17 38.37
C GLY A 92 -24.82 -5.21 37.23
N GLY A 93 -24.12 -4.06 37.18
CA GLY A 93 -24.33 -3.08 36.12
C GLY A 93 -23.91 -3.62 34.76
N GLN A 94 -24.65 -3.25 33.72
CA GLN A 94 -24.10 -3.23 32.37
C GLN A 94 -23.05 -2.13 32.34
N GLU A 95 -21.78 -2.50 32.51
CA GLU A 95 -20.70 -1.70 31.93
C GLU A 95 -20.98 -1.64 30.43
N GLU A 96 -20.99 -0.44 29.86
CA GLU A 96 -21.28 -0.27 28.43
C GLU A 96 -20.20 -1.03 27.66
N GLY A 97 -20.63 -2.00 26.85
CA GLY A 97 -19.71 -2.86 26.11
C GLY A 97 -18.87 -2.01 25.18
N ASP A 98 -17.59 -1.87 25.52
CA ASP A 98 -16.61 -1.22 24.68
C ASP A 98 -16.59 -1.87 23.28
N PRO A 99 -16.64 -1.08 22.19
CA PRO A 99 -16.70 -1.62 20.84
C PRO A 99 -15.34 -2.07 20.27
N GLY A 100 -14.33 -2.29 21.11
CA GLY A 100 -13.13 -3.05 20.76
C GLY A 100 -13.49 -4.46 20.25
N GLY A 101 -12.82 -4.89 19.18
CA GLY A 101 -13.14 -6.13 18.46
C GLY A 101 -13.50 -5.99 16.97
N ALA A 102 -13.07 -4.91 16.30
CA ALA A 102 -12.98 -4.84 14.84
C ALA A 102 -12.16 -3.63 14.32
N ASP A 103 -12.14 -2.52 15.06
CA ASP A 103 -11.72 -1.20 14.54
C ASP A 103 -10.35 -0.71 15.09
N GLU A 104 -9.60 -1.58 15.78
CA GLU A 104 -8.36 -1.21 16.49
C GLU A 104 -7.07 -1.32 15.66
N ARG A 105 -7.09 -2.01 14.51
CA ARG A 105 -5.90 -2.15 13.65
C ARG A 105 -5.57 -0.82 12.95
N THR A 106 -4.33 -0.35 13.09
CA THR A 106 -3.83 0.89 12.47
C THR A 106 -3.96 0.84 10.95
N ARG A 107 -4.73 1.77 10.38
CA ARG A 107 -4.91 1.92 8.92
C ARG A 107 -3.97 2.99 8.38
N ILE A 108 -3.55 2.87 7.12
CA ILE A 108 -2.61 3.80 6.47
C ILE A 108 -3.12 4.38 5.14
N LEU A 109 -2.65 5.58 4.83
CA LEU A 109 -2.86 6.25 3.54
C LEU A 109 -1.59 7.01 3.15
N LEU A 110 -0.92 6.58 2.07
CA LEU A 110 0.26 7.25 1.51
C LEU A 110 -0.14 8.17 0.34
N VAL A 111 -0.10 9.48 0.57
CA VAL A 111 -0.43 10.51 -0.43
C VAL A 111 0.85 11.10 -1.01
N THR A 112 1.09 10.90 -2.31
CA THR A 112 2.33 11.34 -2.98
C THR A 112 2.18 12.45 -4.01
N ASP A 113 0.95 12.83 -4.35
CA ASP A 113 0.61 14.11 -4.99
C ASP A 113 -0.02 15.01 -3.93
N LEU A 114 0.69 16.06 -3.53
CA LEU A 114 0.27 17.00 -2.50
C LEU A 114 -0.40 18.26 -3.08
N GLY A 115 -0.50 18.37 -4.42
CA GLY A 115 -1.07 19.55 -5.10
C GLY A 115 -0.25 20.84 -5.01
N ILE A 116 0.92 20.83 -4.35
CA ILE A 116 1.77 22.00 -4.11
C ILE A 116 2.73 22.22 -5.29
N ASP A 117 2.84 23.46 -5.76
CA ASP A 117 3.90 23.86 -6.69
C ASP A 117 5.20 24.19 -5.91
N GLU A 118 6.19 23.29 -5.98
CA GLU A 118 7.49 23.41 -5.29
C GLU A 118 8.33 24.64 -5.70
N THR A 119 7.93 25.40 -6.74
CA THR A 119 8.68 26.59 -7.19
C THR A 119 8.24 27.89 -6.48
N SER A 120 7.29 27.79 -5.55
CA SER A 120 6.49 28.92 -5.06
C SER A 120 6.93 29.55 -3.73
N GLY A 121 8.23 29.68 -3.44
CA GLY A 121 8.67 30.44 -2.25
C GLY A 121 10.18 30.46 -1.94
N ASP A 122 10.54 31.31 -0.97
CA ASP A 122 11.85 31.35 -0.31
C ASP A 122 11.68 30.76 1.11
N GLY A 123 11.45 29.44 1.18
CA GLY A 123 11.12 28.68 2.38
C GLY A 123 10.72 27.23 2.06
N ALA A 124 10.56 26.39 3.09
CA ALA A 124 9.94 25.07 2.91
C ALA A 124 8.43 25.24 2.61
N PRO A 125 7.83 24.42 1.72
CA PRO A 125 6.40 24.47 1.48
C PRO A 125 5.58 24.05 2.70
N THR A 126 4.31 24.45 2.75
CA THR A 126 3.41 24.23 3.89
C THR A 126 2.02 23.83 3.37
N LEU A 127 1.47 22.73 3.88
CA LEU A 127 0.06 22.38 3.66
C LEU A 127 -0.81 23.06 4.71
N ALA A 128 -1.84 23.77 4.28
CA ALA A 128 -2.85 24.28 5.20
C ALA A 128 -3.71 23.12 5.74
N GLY A 129 -4.29 23.28 6.93
CA GLY A 129 -5.16 22.25 7.53
C GLY A 129 -6.35 21.88 6.64
N ASP A 130 -6.91 22.84 5.88
CA ASP A 130 -7.98 22.58 4.90
C ASP A 130 -7.50 21.71 3.72
N ASP A 131 -6.28 21.94 3.21
CA ASP A 131 -5.71 21.14 2.12
C ASP A 131 -5.36 19.73 2.60
N LEU A 132 -4.75 19.61 3.78
CA LEU A 132 -4.40 18.33 4.41
C LEU A 132 -5.66 17.49 4.71
N ALA A 133 -6.73 18.14 5.16
CA ALA A 133 -8.03 17.51 5.34
C ALA A 133 -8.66 17.06 4.01
N ALA A 134 -8.48 17.82 2.92
CA ALA A 134 -8.92 17.43 1.59
C ALA A 134 -8.15 16.22 1.04
N LEU A 135 -6.85 16.10 1.33
CA LEU A 135 -6.05 14.91 1.00
C LEU A 135 -6.55 13.67 1.77
N LEU A 136 -6.80 13.79 3.08
CA LEU A 136 -7.31 12.70 3.90
C LEU A 136 -8.74 12.27 3.50
N ALA A 137 -9.63 13.22 3.25
CA ALA A 137 -11.01 12.94 2.83
C ALA A 137 -11.12 12.53 1.35
N GLY A 138 -10.05 12.62 0.55
CA GLY A 138 -10.07 12.33 -0.89
C GLY A 138 -10.50 10.90 -1.24
N PRO A 139 -9.88 9.84 -0.69
CA PRO A 139 -10.23 8.45 -1.00
C PRO A 139 -11.60 8.02 -0.46
N PHE A 140 -11.96 8.49 0.73
CA PHE A 140 -13.19 8.10 1.43
C PHE A 140 -14.40 8.95 1.04
N GLY A 141 -14.21 10.20 0.64
CA GLY A 141 -15.27 11.21 0.63
C GLY A 141 -15.58 11.75 2.03
N GLY A 142 -16.78 12.31 2.21
CA GLY A 142 -17.19 12.87 3.51
C GLY A 142 -16.48 14.19 3.87
N THR A 143 -16.03 14.33 5.12
CA THR A 143 -15.29 15.51 5.60
C THR A 143 -14.23 15.11 6.63
N ALA A 144 -13.01 15.63 6.49
CA ALA A 144 -11.99 15.64 7.53
C ALA A 144 -11.74 17.08 8.01
N GLU A 145 -11.09 17.22 9.16
CA GLU A 145 -10.67 18.49 9.77
C GLU A 145 -9.27 18.28 10.36
N CYS A 146 -8.29 19.11 9.99
CA CYS A 146 -6.92 19.05 10.53
C CYS A 146 -6.62 20.31 11.34
N THR A 147 -5.98 20.14 12.51
CA THR A 147 -5.86 21.20 13.53
C THR A 147 -4.72 22.17 13.25
N ASP A 148 -3.65 21.68 12.62
CA ASP A 148 -2.38 22.39 12.42
C ASP A 148 -1.97 22.40 10.94
N GLU A 149 -1.13 23.36 10.56
CA GLU A 149 -0.50 23.40 9.23
C GLU A 149 0.72 22.46 9.21
N LEU A 150 0.82 21.60 8.18
CA LEU A 150 1.92 20.65 8.06
C LEU A 150 3.06 21.27 7.24
N LEU A 151 4.20 21.51 7.91
CA LEU A 151 5.44 21.89 7.23
C LEU A 151 5.93 20.70 6.37
N VAL A 152 6.21 20.93 5.08
CA VAL A 152 6.63 19.89 4.14
C VAL A 152 8.16 19.71 4.21
N GLU A 153 8.63 19.38 5.40
CA GLU A 153 9.99 18.98 5.76
C GLU A 153 9.90 17.66 6.53
N ARG A 154 10.87 16.74 6.43
CA ARG A 154 10.73 15.38 6.97
C ARG A 154 10.72 15.35 8.51
N GLY A 155 10.01 14.37 9.09
CA GLY A 155 9.83 14.26 10.54
C GLY A 155 8.92 15.35 11.13
N GLN A 156 8.01 15.92 10.34
CA GLN A 156 6.94 16.80 10.79
C GLN A 156 5.60 16.06 10.79
N SER A 157 4.71 16.42 11.70
CA SER A 157 3.39 15.81 11.80
C SER A 157 2.29 16.79 12.20
N ALA A 158 1.04 16.45 11.88
CA ALA A 158 -0.16 17.24 12.21
C ALA A 158 -1.34 16.32 12.56
N GLY A 159 -2.16 16.74 13.53
CA GLY A 159 -3.33 15.98 13.98
C GLY A 159 -4.60 16.30 13.18
N CYS A 160 -5.28 15.26 12.73
CA CYS A 160 -6.50 15.32 11.92
C CYS A 160 -7.61 14.44 12.52
N VAL A 161 -8.87 14.76 12.18
CA VAL A 161 -10.05 13.93 12.47
C VAL A 161 -10.83 13.73 11.18
N GLY A 162 -10.99 12.48 10.76
CA GLY A 162 -11.45 12.14 9.41
C GLY A 162 -12.16 10.79 9.29
N PRO A 163 -12.77 10.51 8.14
CA PRO A 163 -13.40 9.21 7.86
C PRO A 163 -12.35 8.08 7.80
N THR A 164 -12.79 6.83 7.97
CA THR A 164 -11.97 5.62 7.77
C THR A 164 -12.55 4.63 6.77
N SER A 165 -13.70 4.97 6.16
CA SER A 165 -14.37 4.23 5.10
C SER A 165 -15.22 5.19 4.26
N PRO A 166 -15.69 4.78 3.06
CA PRO A 166 -16.59 5.59 2.23
C PRO A 166 -18.07 5.53 2.65
N ASP A 167 -18.40 4.99 3.83
CA ASP A 167 -19.75 5.02 4.40
C ASP A 167 -19.95 6.36 5.13
N ASP A 168 -20.90 7.19 4.67
CA ASP A 168 -21.17 8.51 5.25
C ASP A 168 -21.85 8.47 6.63
N THR A 169 -22.17 7.26 7.13
CA THR A 169 -22.65 7.01 8.49
C THR A 169 -21.58 6.48 9.43
N ALA A 170 -20.38 6.16 8.94
CA ALA A 170 -19.26 5.74 9.78
C ALA A 170 -18.78 6.89 10.70
N PRO A 171 -18.32 6.58 11.94
CA PRO A 171 -17.73 7.60 12.80
C PRO A 171 -16.42 8.13 12.21
N LYS A 172 -16.16 9.43 12.39
CA LYS A 172 -14.80 9.95 12.19
C LYS A 172 -13.89 9.37 13.28
N GLN A 173 -12.64 9.08 12.92
CA GLN A 173 -11.58 8.69 13.84
C GLN A 173 -10.45 9.73 13.83
N GLU A 174 -9.57 9.66 14.82
CA GLU A 174 -8.34 10.45 14.86
C GLU A 174 -7.30 9.87 13.88
N TRP A 175 -6.54 10.75 13.24
CA TRP A 175 -5.47 10.43 12.31
C TRP A 175 -4.28 11.35 12.57
N VAL A 176 -3.07 10.81 12.50
CA VAL A 176 -1.83 11.60 12.44
C VAL A 176 -1.30 11.60 11.00
N ALA A 177 -1.09 12.80 10.45
CA ALA A 177 -0.43 12.99 9.17
C ALA A 177 1.08 13.16 9.42
N ASN A 178 1.92 12.31 8.84
CA ASN A 178 3.38 12.35 8.98
C ASN A 178 4.04 12.64 7.62
N THR A 179 4.97 13.58 7.56
CA THR A 179 5.81 13.78 6.38
C THR A 179 6.83 12.65 6.24
N VAL A 180 6.84 11.98 5.10
CA VAL A 180 7.75 10.87 4.78
C VAL A 180 8.54 11.17 3.51
N ALA A 181 9.69 10.51 3.36
CA ALA A 181 10.41 10.49 2.08
C ALA A 181 9.84 9.37 1.20
N VAL A 182 9.73 9.62 -0.10
CA VAL A 182 9.53 8.56 -1.11
C VAL A 182 10.50 8.76 -2.28
N PRO A 183 10.90 7.72 -3.03
CA PRO A 183 11.88 7.84 -4.09
C PRO A 183 11.53 8.90 -5.16
N HIS A 184 12.52 9.60 -5.68
CA HIS A 184 12.32 10.45 -6.85
C HIS A 184 12.03 9.61 -8.10
N ALA A 185 11.16 10.11 -8.99
CA ALA A 185 10.69 9.34 -10.16
C ALA A 185 11.81 8.94 -11.14
N ASP A 186 12.93 9.67 -11.16
CA ASP A 186 14.12 9.36 -11.96
C ASP A 186 15.03 8.27 -11.35
N GLY A 187 14.71 7.74 -10.16
CA GLY A 187 15.44 6.66 -9.49
C GLY A 187 16.08 7.05 -8.15
N LEU A 188 16.35 6.06 -7.31
CA LEU A 188 16.79 6.16 -5.91
C LEU A 188 18.01 7.08 -5.69
N GLU A 189 19.00 7.07 -6.59
CA GLU A 189 20.19 7.92 -6.50
C GLU A 189 19.91 9.43 -6.64
N ASN A 190 18.75 9.81 -7.20
CA ASN A 190 18.37 11.21 -7.37
C ASN A 190 17.76 11.84 -6.10
N GLY A 191 17.68 11.06 -5.02
CA GLY A 191 17.11 11.47 -3.73
C GLY A 191 15.61 11.19 -3.63
N TYR A 192 14.95 11.97 -2.79
CA TYR A 192 13.55 11.78 -2.40
C TYR A 192 12.68 12.97 -2.81
N ARG A 193 11.37 12.73 -2.96
CA ARG A 193 10.32 13.74 -2.84
C ARG A 193 9.61 13.57 -1.49
N VAL A 194 9.00 14.62 -0.95
CA VAL A 194 8.21 14.51 0.28
C VAL A 194 6.80 14.02 -0.08
N ALA A 195 6.28 13.11 0.73
CA ALA A 195 4.90 12.63 0.70
C ALA A 195 4.30 12.71 2.11
N VAL A 196 3.00 12.47 2.25
CA VAL A 196 2.33 12.38 3.55
C VAL A 196 1.81 10.96 3.76
N LEU A 197 2.23 10.34 4.86
CA LEU A 197 1.66 9.11 5.38
C LEU A 197 0.69 9.47 6.49
N PHE A 198 -0.61 9.29 6.26
CA PHE A 198 -1.59 9.32 7.33
C PHE A 198 -1.67 7.92 7.97
N SER A 199 -1.74 7.86 9.30
CA SER A 199 -2.07 6.65 10.06
C SER A 199 -3.17 6.95 11.08
N THR A 200 -4.10 6.01 11.30
CA THR A 200 -5.15 6.18 12.34
C THR A 200 -4.54 6.18 13.75
N GLY A 201 -5.13 6.97 14.65
CA GLY A 201 -4.62 7.20 16.01
C GLY A 201 -4.03 8.60 16.20
N THR A 202 -3.48 8.85 17.39
CA THR A 202 -2.94 10.16 17.81
C THR A 202 -1.46 10.36 17.49
N GLU A 203 -0.70 9.26 17.41
CA GLU A 203 0.72 9.24 17.07
C GLU A 203 1.04 7.94 16.30
N LEU A 204 2.18 7.91 15.62
CA LEU A 204 2.68 6.70 14.95
C LEU A 204 3.42 5.85 16.00
N PRO A 205 3.18 4.53 16.12
CA PRO A 205 3.84 3.69 17.13
C PRO A 205 5.37 3.74 17.06
N GLU A 206 6.05 3.54 18.20
CA GLU A 206 7.53 3.56 18.23
C GLU A 206 8.11 2.43 17.35
N GLU A 207 7.41 1.30 17.29
CA GLU A 207 7.68 0.07 16.53
C GLU A 207 7.68 0.24 14.99
N VAL A 208 7.21 1.37 14.47
CA VAL A 208 7.23 1.72 13.04
C VAL A 208 7.84 3.11 12.79
N SER A 209 8.36 3.75 13.82
CA SER A 209 8.93 5.11 13.73
C SER A 209 10.09 5.20 12.73
N GLU A 210 10.81 4.10 12.52
CA GLU A 210 11.87 3.90 11.51
C GLU A 210 11.42 4.32 10.09
N LEU A 211 10.14 4.07 9.74
CA LEU A 211 9.57 4.41 8.44
C LEU A 211 9.50 5.93 8.18
N THR A 212 9.67 6.75 9.22
CA THR A 212 9.70 8.22 9.12
C THR A 212 11.11 8.80 9.12
N GLU A 213 12.16 7.98 9.26
CA GLU A 213 13.54 8.46 9.44
C GLU A 213 14.14 9.18 8.23
N GLY A 214 15.15 10.02 8.51
CA GLY A 214 15.84 10.86 7.53
C GLY A 214 16.64 10.12 6.44
N ASN A 215 16.73 8.79 6.51
CA ASN A 215 17.43 7.89 5.58
C ASN A 215 16.54 6.80 4.96
N VAL A 216 15.24 6.80 5.26
CA VAL A 216 14.27 5.81 4.74
C VAL A 216 13.40 6.46 3.66
N MET A 217 13.07 5.69 2.62
CA MET A 217 12.22 6.09 1.50
C MET A 217 11.10 5.07 1.29
N LEU A 218 9.85 5.48 1.45
CA LEU A 218 8.71 4.56 1.42
C LEU A 218 8.26 4.21 0.00
N THR A 219 7.92 2.94 -0.17
CA THR A 219 6.99 2.42 -1.17
C THR A 219 5.99 1.50 -0.48
N GLY A 220 4.98 1.02 -1.18
CA GLY A 220 4.01 0.07 -0.65
C GLY A 220 3.05 -0.44 -1.73
N LEU A 221 2.38 -1.54 -1.45
CA LEU A 221 1.46 -2.21 -2.37
C LEU A 221 0.30 -2.83 -1.59
N GLY A 222 -0.94 -2.44 -1.93
CA GLY A 222 -2.12 -3.21 -1.56
C GLY A 222 -2.14 -4.53 -2.34
N GLN A 223 -2.25 -5.65 -1.63
CA GLN A 223 -2.21 -7.01 -2.19
C GLN A 223 -3.58 -7.70 -2.16
N GLY A 224 -4.52 -7.17 -1.37
CA GLY A 224 -5.93 -7.56 -1.37
C GLY A 224 -6.49 -7.71 0.06
N SER A 225 -7.78 -7.48 0.25
CA SER A 225 -8.50 -7.61 1.53
C SER A 225 -8.39 -8.98 2.26
N MET A 226 -7.85 -10.01 1.62
CA MET A 226 -7.54 -11.33 2.24
C MET A 226 -6.05 -11.54 2.56
N PHE A 227 -5.16 -10.65 2.13
CA PHE A 227 -3.74 -10.67 2.52
C PHE A 227 -3.63 -10.31 4.01
N GLY A 228 -2.68 -10.90 4.75
CA GLY A 228 -2.58 -10.67 6.20
C GLY A 228 -3.81 -11.10 7.02
N ALA A 229 -4.64 -12.02 6.48
CA ALA A 229 -5.71 -12.67 7.25
C ALA A 229 -5.18 -13.73 8.22
N GLU A 230 -3.96 -14.21 7.98
CA GLU A 230 -3.10 -15.00 8.86
C GLU A 230 -1.71 -14.34 8.84
N PRO A 231 -0.91 -14.38 9.93
CA PRO A 231 0.46 -13.87 9.95
C PRO A 231 1.35 -14.60 8.92
N LEU A 232 2.27 -13.87 8.30
CA LEU A 232 3.24 -14.40 7.33
C LEU A 232 4.51 -14.88 8.04
N ASP A 233 5.11 -15.99 7.58
CA ASP A 233 6.47 -16.33 8.00
C ASP A 233 7.55 -15.49 7.28
N ALA A 234 8.82 -15.65 7.66
CA ALA A 234 9.92 -14.84 7.12
C ALA A 234 10.25 -15.11 5.63
N GLU A 235 9.86 -16.28 5.08
CA GLU A 235 10.00 -16.60 3.65
C GLU A 235 8.83 -15.98 2.87
N GLU A 236 7.60 -16.07 3.41
CA GLU A 236 6.41 -15.44 2.84
C GLU A 236 6.47 -13.90 2.86
N ALA A 237 6.94 -13.31 3.97
CA ALA A 237 7.15 -11.87 4.09
C ALA A 237 8.23 -11.36 3.11
N ALA A 238 9.28 -12.14 2.88
CA ALA A 238 10.33 -11.82 1.92
C ALA A 238 9.82 -11.85 0.47
N ASP A 239 9.09 -12.90 0.07
CA ASP A 239 8.49 -13.02 -1.26
C ASP A 239 7.47 -11.89 -1.52
N ALA A 240 6.60 -11.59 -0.56
CA ALA A 240 5.63 -10.49 -0.66
C ALA A 240 6.31 -9.10 -0.71
N THR A 241 7.47 -8.95 -0.05
CA THR A 241 8.30 -7.73 -0.11
C THR A 241 8.98 -7.60 -1.47
N LEU A 242 9.54 -8.69 -2.03
CA LEU A 242 10.11 -8.71 -3.38
C LEU A 242 9.03 -8.41 -4.44
N GLN A 243 7.82 -8.95 -4.29
CA GLN A 243 6.67 -8.60 -5.12
C GLN A 243 6.31 -7.11 -5.01
N THR A 244 6.37 -6.53 -3.81
CA THR A 244 6.13 -5.10 -3.58
C THR A 244 7.17 -4.22 -4.28
N LEU A 245 8.47 -4.57 -4.17
CA LEU A 245 9.56 -3.86 -4.84
C LEU A 245 9.55 -4.00 -6.37
N THR A 246 9.09 -5.14 -6.90
CA THR A 246 9.05 -5.43 -8.35
C THR A 246 7.71 -5.07 -9.02
N SER A 247 6.72 -4.58 -8.27
CA SER A 247 5.41 -4.19 -8.81
C SER A 247 5.41 -2.82 -9.50
N GLU A 248 4.91 -2.78 -10.74
CA GLU A 248 4.56 -1.52 -11.43
C GLU A 248 3.32 -0.83 -10.82
N ASN A 249 2.56 -1.52 -9.96
CA ASN A 249 1.31 -1.03 -9.35
C ASN A 249 1.48 -0.55 -7.89
N ALA A 250 2.72 -0.52 -7.37
CA ALA A 250 2.98 0.04 -6.05
C ALA A 250 2.66 1.55 -5.99
N TYR A 251 2.31 2.07 -4.81
CA TYR A 251 2.00 3.50 -4.59
C TYR A 251 3.16 4.42 -5.01
N VAL A 252 4.40 3.91 -4.95
CA VAL A 252 5.58 4.53 -5.59
C VAL A 252 6.39 3.41 -6.27
N PRO A 253 6.22 3.16 -7.58
CA PRO A 253 6.89 2.05 -8.24
C PRO A 253 8.42 2.18 -8.22
N VAL A 254 9.10 1.20 -7.62
CA VAL A 254 10.57 1.14 -7.55
C VAL A 254 11.17 0.03 -8.43
N ALA A 255 10.33 -0.74 -9.12
CA ALA A 255 10.72 -1.90 -9.94
C ALA A 255 11.71 -1.54 -11.07
N GLY A 256 11.61 -0.34 -11.63
CA GLY A 256 12.52 0.19 -12.65
C GLY A 256 13.68 1.04 -12.10
N MET A 257 13.84 1.14 -10.78
CA MET A 257 14.87 1.97 -10.13
C MET A 257 16.11 1.18 -9.72
N ALA A 258 15.98 -0.13 -9.52
CA ALA A 258 17.07 -1.08 -9.30
C ALA A 258 16.61 -2.48 -9.75
N ASP A 259 17.55 -3.31 -10.23
CA ASP A 259 17.27 -4.69 -10.63
C ASP A 259 17.12 -5.60 -9.39
N TRP A 260 16.05 -5.43 -8.61
CA TRP A 260 15.74 -6.25 -7.43
C TRP A 260 15.63 -7.74 -7.80
N SER A 261 16.35 -8.62 -7.08
CA SER A 261 16.43 -10.04 -7.43
C SER A 261 16.11 -11.01 -6.28
N GLU A 262 16.32 -10.60 -5.03
CA GLU A 262 16.14 -11.44 -3.85
C GLU A 262 15.83 -10.54 -2.64
N VAL A 263 15.02 -11.02 -1.71
CA VAL A 263 14.81 -10.42 -0.38
C VAL A 263 14.95 -11.52 0.67
N THR A 264 15.45 -11.19 1.85
CA THR A 264 15.45 -12.07 3.04
C THR A 264 15.07 -11.26 4.26
N CYS A 265 14.03 -11.68 5.00
CA CYS A 265 13.63 -11.07 6.27
C CYS A 265 14.23 -11.84 7.46
N GLU A 266 14.48 -11.16 8.58
CA GLU A 266 14.99 -11.82 9.80
C GLU A 266 13.86 -12.55 10.57
N ASP A 267 12.68 -11.93 10.65
CA ASP A 267 11.47 -12.46 11.29
C ASP A 267 10.25 -12.35 10.35
N GLY A 268 9.17 -13.03 10.70
CA GLY A 268 7.88 -12.97 9.98
C GLY A 268 7.14 -11.65 10.19
N LEU A 269 5.89 -11.58 9.74
CA LEU A 269 5.06 -10.37 9.82
C LEU A 269 3.65 -10.69 10.32
N ASP A 270 3.31 -10.17 11.50
CA ASP A 270 1.94 -10.16 12.00
C ASP A 270 1.16 -8.97 11.41
N PHE A 271 -0.17 -9.10 11.39
CA PHE A 271 -1.13 -8.10 10.87
C PHE A 271 -2.20 -7.72 11.90
N ASP A 272 -2.18 -8.34 13.09
CA ASP A 272 -2.89 -7.82 14.28
C ASP A 272 -2.06 -6.76 15.03
N GLU A 273 -0.73 -6.79 14.92
CA GLU A 273 0.19 -5.77 15.45
C GLU A 273 0.78 -4.91 14.31
N PHE A 274 0.95 -3.60 14.54
CA PHE A 274 1.49 -2.65 13.54
C PHE A 274 2.97 -2.33 13.85
N GLY A 275 3.86 -3.29 13.59
CA GLY A 275 5.31 -3.19 13.79
C GLY A 275 6.11 -3.41 12.48
N THR A 276 7.42 -3.13 12.50
CA THR A 276 8.35 -3.52 11.42
C THR A 276 8.92 -4.92 11.62
N THR A 277 9.21 -5.61 10.50
CA THR A 277 10.26 -6.64 10.42
C THR A 277 11.41 -6.11 9.55
N ASP A 278 12.64 -6.45 9.93
CA ASP A 278 13.85 -6.08 9.19
C ASP A 278 14.11 -7.09 8.06
N CYS A 279 14.34 -6.57 6.85
CA CYS A 279 14.69 -7.38 5.69
C CYS A 279 15.87 -6.77 4.91
N THR A 280 16.60 -7.61 4.17
CA THR A 280 17.61 -7.17 3.20
C THR A 280 17.13 -7.47 1.80
N ALA A 281 17.06 -6.45 0.93
CA ALA A 281 16.97 -6.65 -0.52
C ALA A 281 18.36 -6.77 -1.13
N THR A 282 18.51 -7.62 -2.15
CA THR A 282 19.71 -7.71 -2.99
C THR A 282 19.33 -7.54 -4.46
N THR A 283 20.13 -6.76 -5.20
CA THR A 283 19.97 -6.55 -6.64
C THR A 283 20.80 -7.54 -7.46
N ALA A 284 20.45 -7.71 -8.74
CA ALA A 284 21.16 -8.59 -9.68
C ALA A 284 22.63 -8.18 -9.92
N GLU A 285 23.01 -6.96 -9.58
CA GLU A 285 24.41 -6.48 -9.60
C GLU A 285 25.19 -6.84 -8.32
N GLY A 286 24.51 -7.33 -7.27
CA GLY A 286 25.09 -7.66 -5.98
C GLY A 286 25.12 -6.51 -4.96
N ASN A 287 24.32 -5.45 -5.17
CA ASN A 287 24.16 -4.38 -4.18
C ASN A 287 23.06 -4.77 -3.18
N SER A 288 23.32 -4.64 -1.88
CA SER A 288 22.35 -4.93 -0.81
C SER A 288 21.80 -3.65 -0.17
N TRP A 289 20.56 -3.71 0.32
CA TRP A 289 19.81 -2.59 0.87
C TRP A 289 19.04 -3.04 2.11
N GLN A 290 19.09 -2.27 3.20
CA GLN A 290 18.20 -2.48 4.34
C GLN A 290 16.77 -2.09 3.97
N LEU A 291 15.79 -2.88 4.41
CA LEU A 291 14.37 -2.62 4.33
C LEU A 291 13.75 -2.75 5.72
N HIS A 292 12.83 -1.85 6.04
CA HIS A 292 11.91 -1.98 7.17
C HIS A 292 10.53 -2.25 6.59
N VAL A 293 9.91 -3.39 6.91
CA VAL A 293 8.64 -3.83 6.31
C VAL A 293 7.55 -3.87 7.37
N ALA A 294 6.48 -3.10 7.18
CA ALA A 294 5.31 -3.10 8.06
C ALA A 294 4.06 -3.63 7.33
N PRO A 295 3.10 -4.23 8.05
CA PRO A 295 1.79 -4.52 7.49
C PRO A 295 1.04 -3.21 7.21
N GLY A 296 -0.01 -3.26 6.40
CA GLY A 296 -0.78 -2.07 6.11
C GLY A 296 -2.18 -2.34 5.54
N PRO A 297 -3.26 -2.04 6.30
CA PRO A 297 -4.57 -1.79 5.72
C PRO A 297 -4.51 -0.45 5.00
N PHE A 298 -4.48 -0.47 3.66
CA PHE A 298 -4.54 0.75 2.88
C PHE A 298 -5.98 1.31 2.84
N ALA A 299 -6.11 2.62 2.59
CA ALA A 299 -7.38 3.34 2.65
C ALA A 299 -8.46 2.89 1.63
N ASP A 300 -8.08 2.16 0.59
CA ASP A 300 -9.00 1.50 -0.34
C ASP A 300 -9.65 0.22 0.25
N GLY A 301 -9.14 -0.26 1.38
CA GLY A 301 -9.64 -1.43 2.11
C GLY A 301 -8.86 -2.72 1.82
N ASP A 302 -7.83 -2.67 0.97
CA ASP A 302 -6.96 -3.81 0.72
C ASP A 302 -5.79 -3.84 1.73
N GLN A 303 -5.51 -5.04 2.26
CA GLN A 303 -4.31 -5.29 3.06
C GLN A 303 -3.09 -5.40 2.15
N GLY A 304 -1.92 -5.04 2.67
CA GLY A 304 -0.69 -5.05 1.91
C GLY A 304 0.55 -4.77 2.76
N LEU A 305 1.63 -4.33 2.11
CA LEU A 305 2.90 -4.00 2.76
C LEU A 305 3.28 -2.54 2.53
N LEU A 306 3.82 -1.92 3.57
CA LEU A 306 4.53 -0.64 3.51
C LEU A 306 6.02 -0.94 3.72
N VAL A 307 6.85 -0.59 2.73
CA VAL A 307 8.28 -0.95 2.68
C VAL A 307 9.12 0.33 2.71
N GLY A 308 9.84 0.52 3.81
CA GLY A 308 10.84 1.57 3.97
C GLY A 308 12.19 1.12 3.43
N ILE A 309 12.58 1.64 2.26
CA ILE A 309 13.89 1.39 1.66
C ILE A 309 14.92 2.29 2.34
N GLY A 310 15.87 1.70 3.05
CA GLY A 310 16.95 2.39 3.74
C GLY A 310 18.10 2.80 2.81
N SER A 311 19.30 2.92 3.39
CA SER A 311 20.54 3.11 2.61
C SER A 311 21.10 1.77 2.12
N PRO A 312 21.89 1.75 1.03
CA PRO A 312 22.62 0.55 0.62
C PRO A 312 23.66 0.19 1.68
N THR A 313 23.84 -1.10 1.94
CA THR A 313 24.79 -1.63 2.92
C THR A 313 26.16 -1.87 2.29
N ASP A 314 27.23 -1.31 2.88
CA ASP A 314 28.61 -1.66 2.53
C ASP A 314 28.93 -3.09 3.03
N VAL A 315 29.30 -3.99 2.11
CA VAL A 315 29.56 -5.44 2.35
C VAL A 315 31.05 -5.78 2.27
#